data_AF-A0A3A4P7T2-F1
#
_entry.id   AF-A0A3A4P7T2-F1
#
_cell.length_a   1.000
_cell.length_b   1.000
_cell.length_c   1.000
_cell.angle_alpha   90.00
_cell.angle_beta   90.00
_cell.angle_gamma   90.00
#
_symmetry.space_group_name_H-M   'P 1'
#
loop_
_entity.id
_entity.type
_entity.pdbx_description
1 polymer ?
#
loop_
_entity_poly.entity_id
_entity_poly.type
_entity_poly.pdbx_seq_one_letter_code
_entity_poly.pdbx_strand_id
1 'polypeptide(L)'
;MAQNRKTHNFIPVAVLLTIMASTPMLTFSHALHPESIDRCAELILTPSELVVIFQVILGINPTDQATEKLDADNDGKITDAERNRFVEEISGQYAARQRIRIGETELHLQSKLGDVYSTIGHNGINCLRIDIGFACPLPDEIPRDATLAFSYEDLNFKNNPGWKQITLAAQNGVRYEGHVPYQQYAPFDYEIINTKGFYPSTESLQIQVYISQSSQSEAYPVLLPEKTNIYQEKPTSGGEMIVMGCVFLFGVVAIAAIYFRIRR
;
A
#
# COMPACT_ATOMS: atom_id res chain seq x y z
N MET A 1 22.41 -67.32 -33.07
CA MET A 1 22.68 -65.88 -33.15
C MET A 1 21.54 -65.16 -32.43
N ALA A 2 21.70 -64.85 -31.14
CA ALA A 2 20.69 -64.20 -30.32
C ALA A 2 21.17 -62.79 -29.97
N GLN A 3 20.46 -61.78 -30.47
CA GLN A 3 20.82 -60.38 -30.39
C GLN A 3 20.27 -59.79 -29.08
N ASN A 4 21.16 -59.55 -28.13
CA ASN A 4 20.86 -59.07 -26.79
C ASN A 4 20.56 -57.55 -26.85
N ARG A 5 19.28 -57.17 -26.85
CA ARG A 5 18.83 -55.76 -26.84
C ARG A 5 18.89 -55.21 -25.41
N LYS A 6 19.88 -54.36 -25.13
CA LYS A 6 19.92 -53.52 -23.93
C LYS A 6 18.87 -52.41 -24.07
N THR A 7 17.83 -52.45 -23.24
CA THR A 7 16.89 -51.35 -23.07
C THR A 7 17.54 -50.29 -22.18
N HIS A 8 17.91 -49.15 -22.77
CA HIS A 8 18.36 -47.99 -22.00
C HIS A 8 17.13 -47.29 -21.37
N ASN A 9 17.10 -47.27 -20.03
CA ASN A 9 16.12 -46.54 -19.23
C ASN A 9 16.28 -45.03 -19.46
N PHE A 10 15.57 -44.49 -20.46
CA PHE A 10 15.48 -43.06 -20.76
C PHE A 10 14.33 -42.39 -19.97
N ILE A 11 14.37 -42.46 -18.65
CA ILE A 11 13.50 -41.62 -17.80
C ILE A 11 14.34 -41.28 -16.56
N PRO A 12 14.91 -40.05 -16.46
CA PRO A 12 14.25 -39.06 -15.59
C PRO A 12 14.53 -37.57 -15.93
N VAL A 13 14.85 -37.19 -17.17
CA VAL A 13 15.12 -35.77 -17.48
C VAL A 13 13.82 -34.95 -17.61
N ALA A 14 12.75 -35.56 -18.11
CA ALA A 14 11.47 -34.87 -18.32
C ALA A 14 10.74 -34.49 -17.01
N VAL A 15 10.95 -35.23 -15.92
CA VAL A 15 10.31 -34.92 -14.62
C VAL A 15 10.99 -33.74 -13.92
N LEU A 16 12.30 -33.54 -14.14
CA LEU A 16 13.05 -32.45 -13.51
C LEU A 16 12.70 -31.07 -14.12
N LEU A 17 12.38 -31.02 -15.42
CA LEU A 17 11.99 -29.80 -16.12
C LEU A 17 10.59 -29.30 -15.73
N THR A 18 9.65 -30.21 -15.44
CA THR A 18 8.29 -29.83 -15.02
C THR A 18 8.24 -29.21 -13.62
N ILE A 19 9.17 -29.58 -12.72
CA ILE A 19 9.22 -29.02 -11.36
C ILE A 19 9.76 -27.59 -11.34
N MET A 20 10.60 -27.19 -12.30
CA MET A 20 11.11 -25.81 -12.35
C MET A 20 10.09 -24.79 -12.89
N ALA A 21 9.14 -25.23 -13.73
CA ALA A 21 8.16 -24.33 -14.36
C ALA A 21 6.97 -23.97 -13.45
N SER A 22 6.85 -24.57 -12.27
CA SER A 22 5.76 -24.30 -11.31
C SER A 22 6.21 -23.51 -10.08
N THR A 23 7.44 -23.00 -10.06
CA THR A 23 7.82 -22.05 -9.02
C THR A 23 7.13 -20.72 -9.33
N PRO A 24 6.19 -20.25 -8.49
CA PRO A 24 5.67 -18.90 -8.65
C PRO A 24 6.89 -17.99 -8.58
N MET A 25 7.13 -17.21 -9.65
CA MET A 25 8.06 -16.09 -9.57
C MET A 25 7.56 -15.24 -8.41
N LEU A 26 8.33 -15.24 -7.32
CA LEU A 26 8.09 -14.35 -6.20
C LEU A 26 8.12 -12.94 -6.80
N THR A 27 6.95 -12.34 -6.95
CA THR A 27 6.83 -10.94 -7.27
C THR A 27 7.64 -10.22 -6.19
N PHE A 28 8.68 -9.50 -6.63
CA PHE A 28 9.53 -8.75 -5.71
C PHE A 28 8.65 -7.69 -5.05
N SER A 29 8.13 -8.04 -3.87
CA SER A 29 7.56 -7.08 -2.94
C SER A 29 8.69 -6.10 -2.65
N HIS A 30 8.50 -4.83 -3.02
CA HIS A 30 9.54 -3.83 -2.88
C HIS A 30 9.94 -3.72 -1.40
N ALA A 31 11.21 -3.95 -1.08
CA ALA A 31 11.65 -3.89 0.30
C ALA A 31 11.48 -2.46 0.83
N LEU A 32 10.64 -2.28 1.86
CA LEU A 32 10.58 -1.04 2.61
C LEU A 32 11.99 -0.77 3.17
N HIS A 33 12.60 0.35 2.77
CA HIS A 33 13.80 0.85 3.43
C HIS A 33 13.45 1.15 4.89
N PRO A 34 14.35 0.98 5.88
CA PRO A 34 14.04 1.25 7.29
C PRO A 34 13.49 2.67 7.54
N GLU A 35 13.87 3.63 6.70
CA GLU A 35 13.45 5.03 6.78
C GLU A 35 12.30 5.41 5.82
N SER A 36 11.76 4.43 5.08
CA SER A 36 10.75 4.70 4.06
C SER A 36 9.37 5.00 4.64
N ILE A 37 8.59 5.77 3.89
CA ILE A 37 7.19 6.07 4.17
C ILE A 37 6.42 5.90 2.86
N ASP A 38 5.65 4.83 2.78
CA ASP A 38 4.77 4.59 1.63
C ASP A 38 3.43 5.30 1.86
N ARG A 39 2.85 5.84 0.79
CA ARG A 39 1.57 6.54 0.86
C ARG A 39 0.70 6.39 -0.37
N CYS A 40 -0.61 6.38 -0.13
CA CYS A 40 -1.64 6.35 -1.15
C CYS A 40 -2.68 7.43 -0.85
N ALA A 41 -3.00 8.24 -1.85
CA ALA A 41 -4.11 9.19 -1.81
C ALA A 41 -5.15 8.75 -2.84
N GLU A 42 -6.27 8.24 -2.37
CA GLU A 42 -7.44 7.95 -3.20
C GLU A 42 -8.38 9.15 -3.19
N LEU A 43 -8.54 9.76 -4.36
CA LEU A 43 -9.38 10.93 -4.57
C LEU A 43 -10.71 10.47 -5.16
N ILE A 44 -11.82 10.83 -4.53
CA ILE A 44 -13.17 10.52 -5.01
C ILE A 44 -13.92 11.84 -5.20
N LEU A 45 -14.09 12.25 -6.45
CA LEU A 45 -14.74 13.51 -6.78
C LEU A 45 -16.20 13.28 -7.15
N THR A 46 -17.08 14.00 -6.45
CA THR A 46 -18.53 14.04 -6.68
C THR A 46 -18.95 15.48 -7.03
N PRO A 47 -20.21 15.72 -7.44
CA PRO A 47 -20.71 17.08 -7.69
C PRO A 47 -20.74 18.02 -6.48
N SER A 48 -20.78 17.46 -5.26
CA SER A 48 -20.96 18.19 -4.01
C SER A 48 -19.71 18.23 -3.14
N GLU A 49 -18.79 17.28 -3.29
CA GLU A 49 -17.57 17.21 -2.49
C GLU A 49 -16.46 16.38 -3.15
N LEU A 50 -15.23 16.61 -2.67
CA LEU A 50 -14.09 15.72 -2.83
C LEU A 50 -13.87 14.94 -1.54
N VAL A 51 -13.86 13.62 -1.62
CA VAL A 51 -13.40 12.74 -0.54
C VAL A 51 -11.96 12.31 -0.82
N VAL A 52 -11.12 12.28 0.22
CA VAL A 52 -9.74 11.82 0.13
C VAL A 52 -9.51 10.74 1.18
N ILE A 53 -9.17 9.53 0.74
CA ILE A 53 -8.67 8.46 1.62
C ILE A 53 -7.15 8.46 1.55
N PHE A 54 -6.51 8.87 2.64
CA PHE A 54 -5.07 9.00 2.73
C PHE A 54 -4.49 7.92 3.64
N GLN A 55 -3.68 7.04 3.05
CA GLN A 55 -3.07 5.91 3.74
C GLN A 55 -1.56 6.15 3.82
N VAL A 56 -0.98 5.90 4.99
CA VAL A 56 0.45 6.02 5.24
C VAL A 56 0.94 4.75 5.92
N ILE A 57 1.99 4.13 5.35
CA ILE A 57 2.66 2.97 5.93
C ILE A 57 4.08 3.39 6.29
N LEU A 58 4.39 3.27 7.58
CA LEU A 58 5.66 3.69 8.15
C LEU A 58 6.67 2.54 8.09
N GLY A 59 7.87 2.80 7.56
CA GLY A 59 9.02 1.92 7.71
C GLY A 59 9.42 1.76 9.18
N ILE A 60 10.50 1.01 9.45
CA ILE A 60 10.94 0.66 10.81
C ILE A 60 11.16 1.91 11.68
N ASN A 61 12.05 2.82 11.26
CA ASN A 61 12.41 3.97 12.09
C ASN A 61 11.23 4.93 12.28
N PRO A 62 10.43 5.27 11.23
CA PRO A 62 9.22 6.07 11.44
C PRO A 62 8.16 5.36 12.29
N THR A 63 8.06 4.03 12.23
CA THR A 63 7.18 3.23 13.10
C THR A 63 7.57 3.36 14.56
N ASP A 64 8.86 3.22 14.88
CA ASP A 64 9.34 3.37 16.26
C ASP A 64 9.05 4.77 16.79
N GLN A 65 9.37 5.81 16.00
CA GLN A 65 9.09 7.21 16.35
C GLN A 65 7.60 7.51 16.53
N ALA A 66 6.74 6.93 15.70
CA ALA A 66 5.29 7.09 15.81
C ALA A 66 4.74 6.33 17.02
N THR A 67 5.28 5.15 17.33
CA THR A 67 4.88 4.35 18.49
C THR A 67 5.19 5.08 19.80
N GLU A 68 6.37 5.69 19.93
CA GLU A 68 6.74 6.51 21.09
C GLU A 68 5.80 7.71 21.30
N LYS A 69 5.27 8.31 20.22
CA LYS A 69 4.30 9.40 20.30
C LYS A 69 2.88 8.91 20.61
N LEU A 70 2.56 7.72 20.11
CA LEU A 70 1.26 7.07 20.28
C LEU A 70 1.07 6.58 21.73
N ASP A 71 2.14 6.10 22.38
CA ASP A 71 2.20 5.75 23.81
C ASP A 71 2.59 6.97 24.65
N ALA A 72 1.65 7.91 24.83
CA ALA A 72 1.97 9.23 25.33
C ALA A 72 2.37 9.21 26.82
N ASP A 73 1.88 8.24 27.59
CA ASP A 73 2.23 8.05 29.00
C ASP A 73 3.35 7.03 29.24
N ASN A 74 3.80 6.34 28.19
CA ASN A 74 4.89 5.36 28.19
C ASN A 74 4.61 4.13 29.09
N ASP A 75 3.35 3.71 29.20
CA ASP A 75 2.98 2.52 29.97
C ASP A 75 3.06 1.20 29.15
N GLY A 76 3.36 1.32 27.85
CA GLY A 76 3.48 0.21 26.91
C GLY A 76 2.16 -0.28 26.33
N LYS A 77 1.05 0.42 26.54
CA LYS A 77 -0.29 0.07 26.04
C LYS A 77 -0.92 1.27 25.34
N ILE A 78 -1.28 1.07 24.08
CA ILE A 78 -2.03 2.08 23.33
C ILE A 78 -3.52 2.01 23.66
N THR A 79 -4.02 3.01 24.37
CA THR A 79 -5.45 3.18 24.63
C THR A 79 -6.18 3.81 23.43
N ASP A 80 -7.50 3.67 23.38
CA ASP A 80 -8.31 4.32 22.33
C ASP A 80 -8.24 5.86 22.43
N ALA A 81 -8.10 6.40 23.64
CA ALA A 81 -7.96 7.84 23.85
C ALA A 81 -6.65 8.38 23.23
N GLU A 82 -5.53 7.67 23.43
CA GLU A 82 -4.26 8.03 22.83
C GLU A 82 -4.27 7.85 21.31
N ARG A 83 -4.85 6.75 20.83
CA ARG A 83 -5.05 6.50 19.40
C ARG A 83 -5.82 7.64 18.73
N ASN A 84 -6.95 8.02 19.30
CA ASN A 84 -7.80 9.08 18.76
C ASN A 84 -7.07 10.44 18.78
N ARG A 85 -6.38 10.76 19.88
CA ARG A 85 -5.59 11.99 19.99
C ARG A 85 -4.46 12.04 18.96
N PHE A 86 -3.73 10.95 18.81
CA PHE A 86 -2.65 10.82 17.82
C PHE A 86 -3.18 11.02 16.40
N VAL A 87 -4.28 10.34 16.04
CA VAL A 87 -4.94 10.46 14.73
C VAL A 87 -5.43 11.88 14.48
N GLU A 88 -6.06 12.53 15.46
CA GLU A 88 -6.54 13.91 15.33
C GLU A 88 -5.37 14.87 15.04
N GLU A 89 -4.28 14.75 15.79
CA GLU A 89 -3.08 15.59 15.63
C GLU A 89 -2.45 15.42 14.24
N ILE A 90 -2.16 14.18 13.83
CA ILE A 90 -1.52 13.92 12.53
C ILE A 90 -2.46 14.24 11.36
N SER A 91 -3.77 14.07 11.52
CA SER A 91 -4.73 14.42 10.47
C SER A 91 -4.67 15.91 10.15
N GLY A 92 -4.60 16.76 11.17
CA GLY A 92 -4.42 18.20 10.98
C GLY A 92 -3.09 18.54 10.29
N GLN A 93 -2.00 17.86 10.68
CA GLN A 93 -0.69 18.06 10.07
C GLN A 93 -0.67 17.64 8.59
N TYR A 94 -1.26 16.49 8.25
CA TYR A 94 -1.27 15.99 6.87
C TYR A 94 -2.20 16.79 5.96
N ALA A 95 -3.37 17.21 6.47
CA ALA A 95 -4.29 18.06 5.73
C ALA A 95 -3.65 19.39 5.35
N ALA A 96 -2.92 20.04 6.27
CA ALA A 96 -2.28 21.33 6.04
C ALA A 96 -1.16 21.30 4.98
N ARG A 97 -0.69 20.12 4.58
CA ARG A 97 0.36 19.93 3.56
C ARG A 97 -0.17 19.35 2.24
N GLN A 98 -1.48 19.19 2.12
CA GLN A 98 -2.11 18.85 0.85
C GLN A 98 -2.70 20.11 0.23
N ARG A 99 -2.50 20.28 -1.07
CA ARG A 99 -3.04 21.42 -1.83
C ARG A 99 -3.95 20.91 -2.91
N ILE A 100 -5.16 21.45 -2.96
CA ILE A 100 -6.20 20.99 -3.86
C ILE A 100 -6.87 22.20 -4.47
N ARG A 101 -7.01 22.19 -5.80
CA ARG A 101 -7.71 23.27 -6.53
C ARG A 101 -8.61 22.72 -7.63
N ILE A 102 -9.74 23.40 -7.83
CA ILE A 102 -10.63 23.23 -8.97
C ILE A 102 -10.90 24.60 -9.59
N GLY A 103 -10.42 24.78 -10.82
CA GLY A 103 -10.28 26.10 -11.43
C GLY A 103 -9.42 27.01 -10.55
N GLU A 104 -9.97 28.15 -10.17
CA GLU A 104 -9.32 29.11 -9.26
C GLU A 104 -9.61 28.87 -7.78
N THR A 105 -10.48 27.91 -7.45
CA THR A 105 -10.92 27.68 -6.06
C THR A 105 -9.99 26.72 -5.36
N GLU A 106 -9.44 27.14 -4.21
CA GLU A 106 -8.70 26.27 -3.30
C GLU A 106 -9.68 25.51 -2.39
N LEU A 107 -9.39 24.23 -2.20
CA LEU A 107 -10.19 23.30 -1.41
C LEU A 107 -9.46 22.95 -0.11
N HIS A 108 -10.19 22.92 1.00
CA HIS A 108 -9.64 22.64 2.33
C HIS A 108 -10.16 21.31 2.87
N LEU A 109 -9.24 20.40 3.18
CA LEU A 109 -9.56 19.10 3.74
C LEU A 109 -10.05 19.22 5.18
N GLN A 110 -11.18 18.57 5.46
CA GLN A 110 -11.69 18.37 6.82
C GLN A 110 -11.53 16.91 7.18
N SER A 111 -10.82 16.61 8.27
CA SER A 111 -10.74 15.22 8.77
C SER A 111 -12.13 14.78 9.24
N LYS A 112 -12.56 13.59 8.82
CA LYS A 112 -13.84 13.00 9.20
C LYS A 112 -13.65 11.77 10.08
N LEU A 113 -12.65 10.96 9.76
CA LEU A 113 -12.27 9.79 10.52
C LEU A 113 -10.80 9.46 10.27
N GLY A 114 -10.21 8.73 11.20
CA GLY A 114 -8.91 8.14 10.99
C GLY A 114 -8.64 7.04 12.00
N ASP A 115 -7.60 6.28 11.73
CA ASP A 115 -7.15 5.20 12.58
C ASP A 115 -5.65 4.99 12.43
N VAL A 116 -5.03 4.41 13.44
CA VAL A 116 -3.65 3.94 13.44
C VAL A 116 -3.58 2.56 14.05
N TYR A 117 -2.90 1.65 13.36
CA TYR A 117 -2.80 0.26 13.79
C TYR A 117 -1.53 -0.41 13.25
N SER A 118 -1.09 -1.46 13.95
CA SER A 118 0.03 -2.28 13.49
C SER A 118 -0.40 -3.18 12.34
N THR A 119 0.43 -3.23 11.31
CA THR A 119 0.27 -4.08 10.13
C THR A 119 1.60 -4.74 9.79
N ILE A 120 1.55 -5.70 8.86
CA ILE A 120 2.74 -6.25 8.24
C ILE A 120 3.01 -5.52 6.92
N GLY A 121 4.14 -4.82 6.86
CA GLY A 121 4.68 -4.22 5.64
C GLY A 121 5.40 -5.25 4.76
N HIS A 122 6.02 -4.78 3.69
CA HIS A 122 6.82 -5.63 2.81
C HIS A 122 7.91 -6.39 3.59
N ASN A 123 8.21 -7.62 3.15
CA ASN A 123 9.17 -8.53 3.79
C ASN A 123 8.82 -8.98 5.22
N GLY A 124 7.56 -8.89 5.65
CA GLY A 124 7.15 -9.39 6.96
C GLY A 124 7.51 -8.47 8.13
N ILE A 125 7.84 -7.21 7.84
CA ILE A 125 8.24 -6.23 8.84
C ILE A 125 7.00 -5.67 9.55
N ASN A 126 7.05 -5.58 10.87
CA ASN A 126 6.02 -4.87 11.64
C ASN A 126 6.10 -3.37 11.35
N CYS A 127 5.00 -2.80 10.89
CA CYS A 127 4.88 -1.40 10.53
C CYS A 127 3.65 -0.80 11.23
N LEU A 128 3.68 0.50 11.47
CA LEU A 128 2.45 1.24 11.73
C LEU A 128 1.83 1.69 10.42
N ARG A 129 0.51 1.51 10.30
CA ARG A 129 -0.31 2.07 9.24
C ARG A 129 -1.28 3.08 9.82
N ILE A 130 -1.40 4.20 9.12
CA ILE A 130 -2.29 5.31 9.44
C ILE A 130 -3.23 5.47 8.25
N ASP A 131 -4.53 5.39 8.51
CA ASP A 131 -5.56 5.62 7.50
C ASP A 131 -6.40 6.82 7.92
N ILE A 132 -6.56 7.81 7.05
CA ILE A 132 -7.32 9.03 7.33
C ILE A 132 -8.29 9.30 6.19
N GLY A 133 -9.54 9.56 6.54
CA GLY A 133 -10.59 9.96 5.63
C GLY A 133 -10.87 11.45 5.78
N PHE A 134 -10.68 12.19 4.69
CA PHE A 134 -11.02 13.60 4.59
C PHE A 134 -12.23 13.80 3.68
N ALA A 135 -12.97 14.87 3.95
CA ALA A 135 -13.94 15.41 3.01
C ALA A 135 -13.71 16.90 2.80
N CYS A 136 -13.96 17.36 1.58
CA CYS A 136 -13.93 18.76 1.21
C CYS A 136 -15.19 19.08 0.39
N PRO A 137 -16.21 19.72 0.99
CA PRO A 137 -17.35 20.24 0.26
C PRO A 137 -16.88 21.15 -0.88
N LEU A 138 -17.50 21.00 -2.06
CA LEU A 138 -17.25 21.87 -3.21
C LEU A 138 -18.09 23.13 -3.06
N PRO A 139 -17.48 24.33 -2.95
CA PRO A 139 -18.23 25.57 -2.84
C PRO A 139 -19.14 25.82 -4.05
N ASP A 140 -20.22 26.58 -3.84
CA ASP A 140 -21.19 26.93 -4.87
C ASP A 140 -20.57 27.82 -5.97
N GLU A 141 -19.47 28.49 -5.67
CA GLU A 141 -18.72 29.35 -6.60
C GLU A 141 -17.99 28.56 -7.69
N ILE A 142 -17.76 27.26 -7.51
CA ILE A 142 -17.18 26.40 -8.54
C ILE A 142 -18.22 26.22 -9.66
N PRO A 143 -17.94 26.62 -10.92
CA PRO A 143 -18.90 26.46 -12.00
C PRO A 143 -19.33 25.00 -12.19
N ARG A 144 -20.64 24.76 -12.24
CA ARG A 144 -21.23 23.47 -12.63
C ARG A 144 -21.49 23.47 -14.14
N ASP A 145 -21.56 22.27 -14.72
CA ASP A 145 -21.66 22.02 -16.16
C ASP A 145 -20.55 22.68 -16.99
N ALA A 146 -19.36 22.77 -16.41
CA ALA A 146 -18.15 23.29 -17.04
C ALA A 146 -16.98 22.33 -16.86
N THR A 147 -16.05 22.38 -17.81
CA THR A 147 -14.74 21.74 -17.68
C THR A 147 -13.77 22.70 -17.00
N LEU A 148 -13.16 22.25 -15.90
CA LEU A 148 -12.28 23.03 -15.04
C LEU A 148 -10.96 22.29 -14.81
N ALA A 149 -9.87 23.03 -14.64
CA ALA A 149 -8.60 22.44 -14.24
C ALA A 149 -8.72 21.88 -12.81
N PHE A 150 -8.24 20.67 -12.59
CA PHE A 150 -8.12 20.05 -11.27
C PHE A 150 -6.63 19.82 -10.97
N SER A 151 -6.20 20.24 -9.78
CA SER A 151 -4.86 19.94 -9.30
C SER A 151 -4.89 19.44 -7.86
N TYR A 152 -4.13 18.38 -7.60
CA TYR A 152 -3.84 17.87 -6.26
C TYR A 152 -2.32 17.80 -6.09
N GLU A 153 -1.80 18.23 -4.95
CA GLU A 153 -0.39 18.13 -4.58
C GLU A 153 -0.26 17.66 -3.12
N ASP A 154 0.53 16.62 -2.89
CA ASP A 154 0.86 16.10 -1.57
C ASP A 154 2.29 16.46 -1.18
N LEU A 155 2.43 17.44 -0.28
CA LEU A 155 3.71 17.90 0.24
C LEU A 155 4.12 17.21 1.54
N ASN A 156 3.41 16.16 1.96
CA ASN A 156 3.82 15.34 3.09
C ASN A 156 5.08 14.55 2.75
N PHE A 157 5.97 14.37 3.73
CA PHE A 157 7.15 13.49 3.62
C PHE A 157 7.99 13.68 2.34
N LYS A 158 8.13 14.92 1.86
CA LYS A 158 8.85 15.23 0.61
C LYS A 158 10.29 14.71 0.60
N ASN A 159 10.91 14.64 1.77
CA ASN A 159 12.31 14.23 1.95
C ASN A 159 12.46 12.77 2.38
N ASN A 160 11.36 12.02 2.51
CA ASN A 160 11.41 10.60 2.89
C ASN A 160 11.35 9.73 1.63
N PRO A 161 12.17 8.67 1.54
CA PRO A 161 12.02 7.68 0.48
C PRO A 161 10.71 6.90 0.68
N GLY A 162 10.17 6.32 -0.38
CA GLY A 162 8.98 5.47 -0.31
C GLY A 162 8.08 5.60 -1.53
N TRP A 163 7.14 4.67 -1.64
CA TRP A 163 6.13 4.63 -2.69
C TRP A 163 5.11 5.75 -2.51
N LYS A 164 4.73 6.42 -3.61
CA LYS A 164 3.66 7.43 -3.57
C LYS A 164 2.70 7.22 -4.72
N GLN A 165 1.45 6.98 -4.37
CA GLN A 165 0.40 6.75 -5.35
C GLN A 165 -0.75 7.72 -5.14
N ILE A 166 -1.25 8.24 -6.25
CA ILE A 166 -2.46 9.06 -6.30
C ILE A 166 -3.40 8.38 -7.27
N THR A 167 -4.64 8.13 -6.85
CA THR A 167 -5.70 7.63 -7.72
C THR A 167 -6.86 8.62 -7.73
N LEU A 168 -7.63 8.62 -8.82
CA LEU A 168 -8.83 9.44 -8.94
C LEU A 168 -10.00 8.61 -9.44
N ALA A 169 -11.11 8.67 -8.72
CA ALA A 169 -12.41 8.17 -9.13
C ALA A 169 -13.38 9.34 -9.28
N ALA A 170 -14.11 9.36 -10.40
CA ALA A 170 -15.22 10.29 -10.61
C ALA A 170 -16.55 9.57 -10.37
N GLN A 171 -17.47 10.23 -9.67
CA GLN A 171 -18.78 9.69 -9.31
C GLN A 171 -19.90 10.65 -9.74
N ASN A 172 -21.12 10.12 -9.89
CA ASN A 172 -22.37 10.88 -9.96
C ASN A 172 -22.36 12.07 -10.93
N GLY A 173 -21.93 11.86 -12.18
CA GLY A 173 -21.95 12.91 -13.22
C GLY A 173 -20.68 13.75 -13.31
N VAL A 174 -19.68 13.47 -12.47
CA VAL A 174 -18.30 13.94 -12.69
C VAL A 174 -17.64 13.13 -13.80
N ARG A 175 -16.83 13.79 -14.64
CA ARG A 175 -15.93 13.14 -15.61
C ARG A 175 -14.58 13.84 -15.53
N TYR A 176 -13.52 13.18 -15.99
CA TYR A 176 -12.21 13.81 -16.10
C TYR A 176 -11.50 13.44 -17.40
N GLU A 177 -10.58 14.30 -17.80
CA GLU A 177 -9.69 14.11 -18.94
C GLU A 177 -8.27 14.47 -18.52
N GLY A 178 -7.32 13.62 -18.88
CA GLY A 178 -5.91 13.77 -18.51
C GLY A 178 -5.30 12.44 -18.07
N HIS A 179 -4.03 12.50 -17.70
CA HIS A 179 -3.30 11.34 -17.23
C HIS A 179 -3.42 11.25 -15.70
N VAL A 180 -3.97 10.13 -15.22
CA VAL A 180 -3.89 9.73 -13.81
C VAL A 180 -2.81 8.66 -13.72
N PRO A 181 -1.68 8.93 -13.03
CA PRO A 181 -0.60 7.96 -12.88
C PRO A 181 -1.13 6.62 -12.34
N TYR A 182 -0.59 5.51 -12.83
CA TYR A 182 -0.90 4.13 -12.41
C TYR A 182 -2.31 3.58 -12.71
N GLN A 183 -3.28 4.42 -13.10
CA GLN A 183 -4.54 3.92 -13.68
C GLN A 183 -4.37 3.52 -15.14
N GLN A 184 -3.46 4.20 -15.85
CA GLN A 184 -3.11 3.93 -17.24
C GLN A 184 -1.63 3.53 -17.24
N TYR A 185 -1.34 2.23 -17.26
CA TYR A 185 0.04 1.72 -17.24
C TYR A 185 0.80 2.20 -18.49
N ALA A 186 1.51 3.33 -18.38
CA ALA A 186 2.41 3.82 -19.41
C ALA A 186 3.86 3.41 -19.05
N PRO A 187 4.70 3.06 -20.04
CA PRO A 187 6.11 2.72 -19.80
C PRO A 187 6.93 3.83 -19.09
N PHE A 188 6.43 5.07 -19.07
CA PHE A 188 7.07 6.25 -18.49
C PHE A 188 6.83 6.45 -16.98
N ASP A 189 6.02 5.62 -16.34
CA ASP A 189 5.81 5.67 -14.89
C ASP A 189 7.03 5.19 -14.08
N TYR A 190 8.19 5.04 -14.71
CA TYR A 190 9.38 4.42 -14.15
C TYR A 190 10.64 5.27 -14.43
N GLU A 191 10.68 6.54 -14.03
CA GLU A 191 11.95 7.26 -13.93
C GLU A 191 12.74 6.76 -12.71
N ILE A 192 13.32 5.58 -12.87
CA ILE A 192 13.96 4.74 -11.83
C ILE A 192 15.35 5.25 -11.38
N ILE A 193 15.97 6.20 -12.08
CA ILE A 193 17.45 6.28 -12.06
C ILE A 193 18.03 7.52 -11.33
N ASN A 194 17.28 8.61 -11.13
CA ASN A 194 17.87 9.85 -10.57
C ASN A 194 17.71 10.04 -9.05
N THR A 195 16.87 9.25 -8.34
CA THR A 195 16.49 9.52 -6.93
C THR A 195 17.00 8.52 -5.90
N LYS A 196 17.85 7.54 -6.28
CA LYS A 196 18.44 6.54 -5.36
C LYS A 196 17.41 5.73 -4.51
N GLY A 197 16.25 5.37 -5.05
CA GLY A 197 15.38 4.42 -4.35
C GLY A 197 14.01 4.19 -4.97
N PHE A 198 13.88 3.06 -5.67
CA PHE A 198 12.71 2.21 -5.93
C PHE A 198 11.32 2.85 -6.11
N TYR A 199 10.97 3.04 -7.38
CA TYR A 199 9.59 3.12 -7.91
C TYR A 199 8.79 4.38 -7.52
N PRO A 200 7.80 4.77 -8.34
CA PRO A 200 7.60 6.17 -8.69
C PRO A 200 6.87 7.00 -7.63
N SER A 201 7.22 8.28 -7.61
CA SER A 201 6.82 9.26 -6.59
C SER A 201 5.98 10.35 -7.28
N THR A 202 4.70 10.10 -7.47
CA THR A 202 3.80 11.16 -7.95
C THR A 202 3.42 12.05 -6.76
N GLU A 203 4.00 13.24 -6.67
CA GLU A 203 3.64 14.23 -5.65
C GLU A 203 2.42 15.06 -6.05
N SER A 204 2.08 15.08 -7.35
CA SER A 204 1.00 15.92 -7.86
C SER A 204 0.24 15.29 -9.02
N LEU A 205 -1.06 15.58 -9.10
CA LEU A 205 -1.95 15.25 -10.20
C LEU A 205 -2.48 16.55 -10.81
N GLN A 206 -2.44 16.68 -12.15
CA GLN A 206 -3.02 17.81 -12.89
C GLN A 206 -3.82 17.29 -14.09
N ILE A 207 -5.12 17.57 -14.11
CA ILE A 207 -6.05 17.08 -15.13
C ILE A 207 -7.18 18.11 -15.36
N GLN A 208 -8.11 17.80 -16.25
CA GLN A 208 -9.36 18.52 -16.41
C GLN A 208 -10.52 17.71 -15.83
N VAL A 209 -11.48 18.36 -15.18
CA VAL A 209 -12.69 17.73 -14.63
C VAL A 209 -13.93 18.46 -15.14
N TYR A 210 -14.95 17.69 -15.52
CA TYR A 210 -16.29 18.18 -15.76
C TYR A 210 -17.16 17.82 -14.56
N ILE A 211 -17.86 18.80 -13.99
CA ILE A 211 -18.72 18.60 -12.81
C ILE A 211 -20.16 18.93 -13.18
N SER A 212 -21.04 17.93 -13.22
CA SER A 212 -22.45 18.16 -13.55
C SER A 212 -23.20 18.93 -12.46
N GLN A 213 -24.23 19.69 -12.85
CA GLN A 213 -25.21 20.21 -11.91
C GLN A 213 -26.11 19.06 -11.41
N SER A 214 -25.70 18.37 -10.35
CA SER A 214 -26.48 17.29 -9.74
C SER A 214 -27.47 17.83 -8.72
N SER A 215 -28.68 17.26 -8.71
CA SER A 215 -29.68 17.48 -7.66
C SER A 215 -29.50 16.57 -6.44
N GLN A 216 -28.54 15.63 -6.48
CA GLN A 216 -28.20 14.79 -5.34
C GLN A 216 -27.19 15.52 -4.45
N SER A 217 -27.67 15.94 -3.28
CA SER A 217 -26.90 16.65 -2.26
C SER A 217 -26.46 15.74 -1.10
N GLU A 218 -26.62 14.42 -1.23
CA GLU A 218 -26.20 13.51 -0.16
C GLU A 218 -24.68 13.46 -0.09
N ALA A 219 -24.16 13.61 1.13
CA ALA A 219 -22.74 13.48 1.39
C ALA A 219 -22.27 12.06 1.03
N TYR A 220 -21.18 11.98 0.28
CA TYR A 220 -20.50 10.75 -0.04
C TYR A 220 -19.89 10.17 1.25
N PRO A 221 -20.12 8.88 1.55
CA PRO A 221 -19.61 8.28 2.76
C PRO A 221 -18.08 8.21 2.71
N VAL A 222 -17.43 8.72 3.75
CA VAL A 222 -15.99 8.54 3.94
C VAL A 222 -15.78 7.21 4.66
N LEU A 223 -15.24 6.22 3.96
CA LEU A 223 -15.01 4.87 4.48
C LEU A 223 -13.52 4.59 4.50
N LEU A 224 -12.99 4.20 5.66
CA LEU A 224 -11.61 3.71 5.73
C LEU A 224 -11.52 2.31 5.13
N PRO A 225 -10.37 1.94 4.55
CA PRO A 225 -10.12 0.60 4.07
C PRO A 225 -10.32 -0.44 5.17
N GLU A 226 -10.78 -1.63 4.80
CA GLU A 226 -10.80 -2.74 5.74
C GLU A 226 -9.38 -3.07 6.22
N LYS A 227 -9.27 -3.34 7.52
CA LYS A 227 -8.02 -3.74 8.16
C LYS A 227 -7.69 -5.18 7.79
N THR A 228 -7.09 -5.37 6.62
CA THR A 228 -6.55 -6.67 6.21
C THR A 228 -5.22 -6.92 6.94
N ASN A 229 -5.06 -8.11 7.52
CA ASN A 229 -3.86 -8.54 8.27
C ASN A 229 -3.50 -7.67 9.50
N ILE A 230 -4.46 -7.46 10.41
CA ILE A 230 -4.10 -7.02 11.77
C ILE A 230 -3.24 -8.13 12.39
N TYR A 231 -1.98 -7.83 12.70
CA TYR A 231 -1.18 -8.73 13.51
C TYR A 231 -1.76 -8.72 14.92
N GLN A 232 -2.72 -9.61 15.18
CA GLN A 232 -3.18 -9.89 16.54
C GLN A 232 -2.16 -10.83 17.19
N GLU A 233 -1.52 -10.28 18.21
CA GLU A 233 -0.65 -10.93 19.20
C GLU A 233 0.79 -11.28 18.80
N LYS A 234 1.68 -10.85 19.71
CA LYS A 234 3.07 -11.26 19.88
C LYS A 234 3.23 -12.75 19.58
N PRO A 235 4.20 -13.20 18.74
CA PRO A 235 4.58 -14.61 18.76
C PRO A 235 5.01 -14.95 20.18
N THR A 236 4.26 -15.86 20.81
CA THR A 236 4.60 -16.46 22.09
C THR A 236 5.99 -17.09 21.97
N SER A 237 6.97 -16.43 22.60
CA SER A 237 8.24 -17.00 23.07
C SER A 237 8.85 -18.11 22.22
N GLY A 238 9.66 -17.79 21.20
CA GLY A 238 10.82 -18.58 20.69
C GLY A 238 10.69 -20.07 20.33
N GLY A 239 9.57 -20.74 20.59
CA GLY A 239 9.42 -22.19 20.52
C GLY A 239 9.01 -22.70 19.14
N GLU A 240 8.22 -21.92 18.40
CA GLU A 240 7.65 -22.37 17.12
C GLU A 240 8.66 -22.35 15.97
N MET A 241 9.62 -21.44 15.99
CA MET A 241 10.73 -21.40 15.00
C MET A 241 11.64 -22.64 15.09
N ILE A 242 11.78 -23.25 16.28
CA ILE A 242 12.59 -24.46 16.46
C ILE A 242 11.89 -25.68 15.84
N VAL A 243 10.56 -25.75 15.91
CA VAL A 243 9.79 -26.89 15.40
C VAL A 243 9.87 -26.98 13.88
N MET A 244 9.76 -25.85 13.17
CA MET A 244 9.78 -25.85 11.71
C MET A 244 11.16 -26.18 11.11
N GLY A 245 12.24 -25.74 11.77
CA GLY A 245 13.61 -26.11 11.39
C GLY A 245 13.91 -27.61 11.56
N CYS A 246 13.41 -28.22 12.64
CA CYS A 246 13.57 -29.66 12.89
C CYS A 246 12.87 -30.52 11.83
N VAL A 247 11.65 -30.18 11.42
CA VAL A 247 10.89 -30.95 10.42
C VAL A 247 11.61 -30.97 9.06
N PHE A 248 12.19 -29.85 8.63
CA PHE A 248 12.95 -29.79 7.38
C PHE A 248 14.24 -30.63 7.43
N LEU A 249 14.97 -30.58 8.54
CA LEU A 249 16.21 -31.35 8.68
C LEU A 249 15.95 -32.86 8.66
N PHE A 250 14.91 -33.32 9.36
CA PHE A 250 14.53 -34.73 9.36
C PHE A 250 14.01 -35.21 8.00
N GLY A 251 13.27 -34.37 7.27
CA GLY A 251 12.81 -34.68 5.91
C GLY A 251 13.96 -34.91 4.93
N VAL A 252 14.96 -34.01 4.93
CA VAL A 252 16.14 -34.12 4.06
C VAL A 252 16.97 -35.37 4.38
N VAL A 253 17.18 -35.66 5.67
CA VAL A 253 17.92 -36.86 6.10
C VAL A 253 17.18 -38.14 5.71
N ALA A 254 15.86 -38.20 5.87
CA ALA A 254 15.06 -39.36 5.49
C ALA A 254 15.12 -39.64 3.97
N ILE A 255 15.02 -38.59 3.15
CA ILE A 255 15.12 -38.70 1.69
C ILE A 255 16.52 -39.18 1.28
N ALA A 256 17.58 -38.63 1.89
CA ALA A 256 18.95 -39.06 1.63
C ALA A 256 19.16 -40.54 2.01
N ALA A 257 18.65 -40.98 3.16
CA ALA A 257 18.75 -42.36 3.61
C ALA A 257 18.04 -43.35 2.66
N ILE A 258 16.85 -43.01 2.17
CA ILE A 258 16.12 -43.81 1.17
C ILE A 258 16.92 -43.88 -0.14
N TYR A 259 17.46 -42.75 -0.61
CA TYR A 259 18.25 -42.69 -1.83
C TYR A 259 19.48 -43.62 -1.77
N PHE A 260 20.23 -43.61 -0.67
CA PHE A 260 21.41 -44.47 -0.50
C PHE A 260 21.06 -45.95 -0.35
N ARG A 261 19.90 -46.28 0.23
CA ARG A 261 19.44 -47.67 0.37
C ARG A 261 19.05 -48.31 -0.96
N ILE A 262 18.46 -47.54 -1.88
CA ILE A 262 18.09 -48.02 -3.22
C ILE A 262 19.31 -48.24 -4.12
N ARG A 263 20.43 -47.54 -3.83
CA ARG A 263 21.66 -47.59 -4.64
C ARG A 263 22.66 -48.69 -4.25
N ARG A 264 22.45 -49.39 -3.14
CA ARG A 264 23.22 -50.57 -2.74
C ARG A 264 22.53 -51.83 -3.21
#